data_AF-A0A258FSQ5-F1
#
_entry.id   AF-A0A258FSQ5-F1
#
_cell.length_a   1.000
_cell.length_b   1.000
_cell.length_c   1.000
_cell.angle_alpha   90.00
_cell.angle_beta   90.00
_cell.angle_gamma   90.00
#
_symmetry.space_group_name_H-M   'P 1'
#
loop_
_entity.id
_entity.type
_entity.pdbx_description
1 polymer ?
#
loop_
_entity_poly.entity_id
_entity_poly.type
_entity_poly.pdbx_seq_one_letter_code
_entity_poly.pdbx_strand_id
1 'polypeptide(L)'
;MRRLHGLRLAFFGDPAGFMDRLPEPFRTLGLLELTAATWIASRVTARPHWRSVTGTALAAAFDARGDLLAAALAPGVLRLETPPARIEVLGGEATVEPWNPWSLYRDRRRAGETRAQALKAAWPEHGPRYLPGRDAPFGPPADAAYRAWLARTAPPPADLPTGAPAQDFVAGGRLVEGASARLAEAFADPAVRMVYADEDRTDGQGEPCGPVFKTAFDAVRLERQDYIGQAFAVRPDLAAGGLDARRIAPELPAGSVRHIPLVLWRRAQAQAWPVEAPPPAQASPSVRVIVPTRDRADLLAACAAGVLERTDGAPDLCVVDNGSVEPAALTLLEALAARPRVQVLRIDGPFDFPALNNQAAADATAEVLVFLNDDTWVVEPGWLQEMTALAMRPDVGAVGAKLSYPDGRLQHAGVALGLGAHGVAGHPFRGAPGTMDGPQAMLRVVREVSAVTGACLAVQRSKFAAVGGFDPALKVAFNDVDLCLRLAMRGWKTVWTPHARLVHLESASRGSPEATAEKAVRLRQEAALMHDRWGARLAADPYYHPALSLEGERWALGEELRSTAPR
;
A
#
# COMPACT_ATOMS: atom_id res chain seq x y z
N MET A 1 36.84 -16.41 -15.37
CA MET A 1 36.47 -14.97 -15.27
C MET A 1 35.04 -14.82 -15.77
N ARG A 2 34.07 -14.48 -14.92
CA ARG A 2 32.81 -13.88 -15.38
C ARG A 2 33.04 -12.36 -15.40
N ARG A 3 32.94 -11.74 -16.58
CA ARG A 3 33.03 -10.28 -16.76
C ARG A 3 31.72 -9.68 -16.23
N LEU A 4 31.80 -8.90 -15.15
CA LEU A 4 30.80 -7.87 -14.86
C LEU A 4 31.33 -6.57 -15.46
N HIS A 5 30.53 -5.92 -16.29
CA HIS A 5 30.92 -4.69 -16.99
C HIS A 5 31.14 -3.55 -16.00
N GLY A 6 32.40 -3.12 -15.80
CA GLY A 6 32.73 -1.76 -15.35
C GLY A 6 33.49 -1.57 -14.03
N LEU A 7 33.71 -2.60 -13.21
CA LEU A 7 34.43 -2.48 -11.93
C LEU A 7 35.64 -3.43 -11.85
N ARG A 8 36.76 -2.93 -11.31
CA ARG A 8 38.00 -3.70 -11.09
C ARG A 8 38.36 -3.73 -9.60
N LEU A 9 38.70 -4.90 -9.08
CA LEU A 9 39.20 -5.11 -7.71
C LEU A 9 40.66 -5.55 -7.76
N ALA A 10 41.51 -4.92 -6.93
CA ALA A 10 42.94 -5.24 -6.84
C ALA A 10 43.37 -5.46 -5.37
N PHE A 11 44.34 -6.36 -5.17
CA PHE A 11 44.92 -6.71 -3.87
C PHE A 11 46.44 -6.51 -3.92
N PHE A 12 47.04 -5.88 -2.90
CA PHE A 12 48.49 -5.64 -2.80
C PHE A 12 49.12 -6.30 -1.57
N GLY A 13 50.43 -6.61 -1.64
CA GLY A 13 51.25 -7.13 -0.55
C GLY A 13 52.62 -6.44 -0.43
N ASP A 14 53.15 -6.41 0.82
CA ASP A 14 54.38 -5.81 1.38
C ASP A 14 54.86 -4.44 0.84
N PRO A 15 54.50 -3.31 1.50
CA PRO A 15 54.79 -1.94 1.03
C PRO A 15 56.24 -1.45 1.22
N ALA A 16 57.07 -2.09 2.04
CA ALA A 16 58.32 -1.48 2.53
C ALA A 16 59.47 -1.47 1.49
N GLY A 17 59.55 -2.47 0.60
CA GLY A 17 60.65 -2.58 -0.38
C GLY A 17 60.51 -1.71 -1.64
N PHE A 18 59.37 -1.04 -1.81
CA PHE A 18 59.02 -0.27 -3.01
C PHE A 18 59.58 1.16 -3.01
N MET A 19 59.71 1.78 -1.83
CA MET A 19 60.10 3.20 -1.71
C MET A 19 61.59 3.47 -1.99
N ASP A 20 62.48 2.50 -1.75
CA ASP A 20 63.94 2.74 -1.75
C ASP A 20 64.63 2.69 -3.13
N ARG A 21 63.94 2.26 -4.20
CA ARG A 21 64.55 1.99 -5.52
C ARG A 21 64.24 3.01 -6.63
N LEU A 22 63.63 4.15 -6.31
CA LEU A 22 63.32 5.19 -7.29
C LEU A 22 64.53 6.13 -7.56
N PRO A 23 64.88 6.42 -8.84
CA PRO A 23 65.91 7.41 -9.21
C PRO A 23 65.53 8.85 -8.82
N GLU A 24 66.53 9.73 -8.70
CA GLU A 24 66.45 11.01 -7.98
C GLU A 24 65.34 12.01 -8.38
N PRO A 25 64.80 12.10 -9.61
CA PRO A 25 63.69 13.02 -9.85
C PRO A 25 62.34 12.55 -9.24
N PHE A 26 62.23 11.30 -8.80
CA PHE A 26 60.98 10.72 -8.28
C PHE A 26 60.87 10.69 -6.75
N ARG A 27 61.89 11.15 -6.01
CA ARG A 27 61.83 11.27 -4.55
C ARG A 27 61.23 12.60 -4.07
N THR A 28 61.14 13.60 -4.94
CA THR A 28 60.84 14.99 -4.55
C THR A 28 59.53 15.54 -5.13
N LEU A 29 58.82 14.77 -5.95
CA LEU A 29 57.47 15.10 -6.44
C LEU A 29 56.45 14.17 -5.77
N GLY A 30 55.92 14.64 -4.63
CA GLY A 30 54.81 13.97 -3.97
C GLY A 30 53.51 14.18 -4.75
N LEU A 31 53.05 13.15 -5.45
CA LEU A 31 51.66 12.83 -5.88
C LEU A 31 51.77 11.71 -6.93
N LEU A 32 51.39 10.47 -6.60
CA LEU A 32 50.09 9.87 -6.96
C LEU A 32 49.86 9.80 -8.48
N GLU A 33 50.21 8.67 -9.11
CA GLU A 33 49.48 8.15 -10.27
C GLU A 33 49.75 6.66 -10.51
N LEU A 34 48.67 5.93 -10.77
CA LEU A 34 48.56 4.48 -10.85
C LEU A 34 49.28 3.88 -12.07
N THR A 35 50.41 3.21 -11.86
CA THR A 35 50.93 2.21 -12.82
C THR A 35 51.48 0.96 -12.10
N ALA A 36 50.64 0.34 -11.27
CA ALA A 36 50.89 -1.00 -10.71
C ALA A 36 49.86 -2.06 -11.18
N ALA A 37 48.99 -1.72 -12.14
CA ALA A 37 47.86 -2.56 -12.53
C ALA A 37 48.14 -3.61 -13.63
N THR A 38 49.34 -3.68 -14.20
CA THR A 38 49.56 -4.51 -15.42
C THR A 38 50.54 -5.67 -15.28
N TRP A 39 51.04 -5.99 -14.07
CA TRP A 39 52.06 -7.05 -13.94
C TRP A 39 51.59 -8.31 -13.18
N ILE A 40 50.58 -8.21 -12.31
CA ILE A 40 50.16 -9.35 -11.46
C ILE A 40 49.14 -10.28 -12.14
N ALA A 41 48.59 -9.90 -13.30
CA ALA A 41 47.57 -10.69 -14.00
C ALA A 41 48.09 -11.94 -14.76
N SER A 42 49.39 -12.28 -14.71
CA SER A 42 49.94 -13.34 -15.58
C SER A 42 50.37 -14.65 -14.89
N ARG A 43 50.31 -14.80 -13.55
CA ARG A 43 50.83 -16.03 -12.90
C ARG A 43 50.07 -16.56 -11.69
N VAL A 44 48.76 -16.76 -11.79
CA VAL A 44 48.06 -17.68 -10.88
C VAL A 44 47.15 -18.62 -11.67
N THR A 45 47.78 -19.63 -12.28
CA THR A 45 47.15 -20.94 -12.51
C THR A 45 48.14 -22.00 -12.00
N ALA A 46 47.58 -23.02 -11.35
CA ALA A 46 48.21 -24.27 -10.88
C ALA A 46 48.78 -24.30 -9.44
N ARG A 47 47.94 -24.87 -8.54
CA ARG A 47 48.21 -25.96 -7.58
C ARG A 47 47.79 -25.70 -6.12
N PRO A 48 47.32 -26.74 -5.42
CA PRO A 48 46.69 -26.68 -4.10
C PRO A 48 47.75 -26.56 -3.00
N HIS A 49 47.30 -26.49 -1.75
CA HIS A 49 48.06 -26.30 -0.49
C HIS A 49 48.12 -24.84 -0.04
N TRP A 50 47.28 -24.54 0.94
CA TRP A 50 47.25 -23.27 1.66
C TRP A 50 48.54 -23.06 2.44
N ARG A 51 49.11 -21.86 2.36
CA ARG A 51 49.85 -21.24 3.46
C ARG A 51 49.19 -19.90 3.74
N SER A 52 48.75 -19.71 4.97
CA SER A 52 48.24 -18.43 5.46
C SER A 52 49.32 -17.36 5.28
N VAL A 53 49.09 -16.40 4.41
CA VAL A 53 49.84 -15.15 4.41
C VAL A 53 49.10 -14.22 5.34
N THR A 54 49.54 -14.13 6.60
CA THR A 54 49.21 -12.99 7.46
C THR A 54 49.96 -11.77 6.90
N GLY A 55 49.33 -11.10 5.95
CA GLY A 55 49.80 -9.85 5.37
C GLY A 55 48.61 -8.90 5.25
N THR A 56 48.82 -7.64 5.59
CA THR A 56 47.82 -6.57 5.50
C THR A 56 47.43 -6.39 4.03
N ALA A 57 46.35 -7.04 3.59
CA ALA A 57 45.83 -6.87 2.24
C ALA A 57 45.14 -5.50 2.16
N LEU A 58 45.62 -4.64 1.27
CA LEU A 58 44.89 -3.44 0.85
C LEU A 58 43.91 -3.87 -0.25
N ALA A 59 42.60 -3.82 0.03
CA ALA A 59 41.56 -4.00 -0.97
C ALA A 59 41.13 -2.63 -1.46
N ALA A 60 41.19 -2.38 -2.77
CA ALA A 60 40.78 -1.13 -3.40
C ALA A 60 39.79 -1.37 -4.54
N ALA A 61 38.73 -0.56 -4.61
CA ALA A 61 37.74 -0.57 -5.68
C ALA A 61 37.87 0.68 -6.55
N PHE A 62 37.71 0.52 -7.87
CA PHE A 62 37.85 1.59 -8.85
C PHE A 62 36.64 1.64 -9.80
N ASP A 63 36.30 2.84 -10.26
CA ASP A 63 35.28 3.02 -11.29
C ASP A 63 35.81 2.67 -12.71
N ALA A 64 34.95 2.78 -13.72
CA ALA A 64 35.29 2.47 -15.10
C ALA A 64 36.33 3.45 -15.72
N ARG A 65 36.54 4.62 -15.10
CA ARG A 65 37.54 5.63 -15.50
C ARG A 65 38.87 5.45 -14.76
N GLY A 66 38.92 4.56 -13.77
CA GLY A 66 40.12 4.28 -12.98
C GLY A 66 40.22 5.09 -11.69
N ASP A 67 39.15 5.80 -11.32
CA ASP A 67 39.10 6.59 -10.10
C ASP A 67 38.90 5.69 -8.87
N LEU A 68 39.66 5.94 -7.79
CA LEU A 68 39.58 5.17 -6.55
C LEU A 68 38.26 5.46 -5.83
N LEU A 69 37.41 4.45 -5.67
CA LEU A 69 36.12 4.55 -4.99
C LEU A 69 36.25 4.31 -3.48
N ALA A 70 37.03 3.32 -3.04
CA ALA A 70 37.43 3.14 -1.64
C ALA A 70 38.61 2.16 -1.51
N ALA A 71 39.32 2.22 -0.37
CA ALA A 71 40.35 1.24 0.00
C ALA A 71 40.33 0.91 1.50
N ALA A 72 40.65 -0.32 1.90
CA ALA A 72 40.82 -0.73 3.30
C ALA A 72 42.01 -1.66 3.53
N LEU A 73 42.66 -1.54 4.70
CA LEU A 73 43.74 -2.39 5.20
C LEU A 73 43.17 -3.42 6.19
N ALA A 74 43.45 -4.71 5.97
CA ALA A 74 42.91 -5.85 6.75
C ALA A 74 43.34 -5.85 8.24
N PRO A 75 42.52 -6.39 9.18
CA PRO A 75 41.53 -7.47 9.01
C PRO A 75 40.06 -7.04 9.16
N GLY A 76 39.67 -5.90 8.57
CA GLY A 76 38.28 -5.42 8.59
C GLY A 76 37.45 -5.81 7.37
N VAL A 77 36.12 -5.74 7.52
CA VAL A 77 35.13 -5.88 6.43
C VAL A 77 35.15 -4.60 5.58
N LEU A 78 35.41 -4.71 4.28
CA LEU A 78 35.20 -3.59 3.34
C LEU A 78 33.79 -3.71 2.75
N ARG A 79 32.93 -2.72 3.02
CA ARG A 79 31.62 -2.58 2.37
C ARG A 79 31.61 -1.31 1.52
N LEU A 80 31.39 -1.50 0.22
CA LEU A 80 31.16 -0.45 -0.75
C LEU A 80 29.71 -0.51 -1.22
N GLU A 81 28.99 0.58 -1.05
CA GLU A 81 27.57 0.70 -1.41
C GLU A 81 27.41 1.80 -2.48
N THR A 82 27.74 1.47 -3.72
CA THR A 82 27.61 2.41 -4.85
C THR A 82 26.75 1.79 -5.96
N PRO A 83 25.73 2.49 -6.51
CA PRO A 83 25.03 1.99 -7.69
C PRO A 83 26.04 1.65 -8.81
N PRO A 84 25.95 0.50 -9.49
CA PRO A 84 24.87 -0.49 -9.47
C PRO A 84 25.16 -1.77 -8.66
N ALA A 85 26.21 -1.83 -7.83
CA ALA A 85 26.53 -3.04 -7.03
C ALA A 85 26.92 -2.74 -5.56
N ARG A 86 26.49 -3.61 -4.64
CA ARG A 86 27.07 -3.70 -3.29
C ARG A 86 28.24 -4.67 -3.34
N ILE A 87 29.39 -4.24 -2.82
CA ILE A 87 30.59 -5.07 -2.74
C ILE A 87 30.95 -5.25 -1.27
N GLU A 88 30.94 -6.48 -0.80
CA GLU A 88 31.34 -6.86 0.55
C GLU A 88 32.56 -7.78 0.46
N VAL A 89 33.65 -7.39 1.12
CA VAL A 89 34.88 -8.17 1.18
C VAL A 89 35.10 -8.65 2.60
N LEU A 90 35.01 -9.97 2.80
CA LEU A 90 35.12 -10.67 4.08
C LEU A 90 36.25 -11.71 3.98
N GLY A 91 37.30 -11.56 4.79
CA GLY A 91 38.36 -12.57 4.88
C GLY A 91 39.10 -12.87 3.55
N GLY A 92 39.08 -11.95 2.60
CA GLY A 92 39.66 -12.13 1.25
C GLY A 92 38.68 -12.63 0.18
N GLU A 93 37.44 -12.95 0.54
CA GLU A 93 36.36 -13.24 -0.41
C GLU A 93 35.53 -11.98 -0.69
N ALA A 94 35.27 -11.68 -1.96
CA ALA A 94 34.45 -10.56 -2.39
C ALA A 94 33.09 -11.06 -2.91
N THR A 95 32.01 -10.71 -2.23
CA THR A 95 30.64 -10.89 -2.69
C THR A 95 30.15 -9.61 -3.35
N VAL A 96 29.72 -9.72 -4.61
CA VAL A 96 29.12 -8.62 -5.38
C VAL A 96 27.64 -8.92 -5.55
N GLU A 97 26.81 -8.10 -4.92
CA GLU A 97 25.35 -8.18 -5.01
C GLU A 97 24.82 -6.99 -5.83
N PRO A 98 23.69 -7.13 -6.54
CA PRO A 98 23.00 -5.99 -7.13
C PRO A 98 22.77 -4.91 -6.07
N TRP A 99 23.13 -3.66 -6.37
CA TRP A 99 22.95 -2.56 -5.43
C TRP A 99 21.46 -2.40 -5.15
N ASN A 100 21.13 -2.60 -3.87
CA ASN A 100 19.78 -2.43 -3.37
C ASN A 100 19.80 -1.23 -2.42
N PRO A 101 19.25 -0.06 -2.79
CA PRO A 101 19.21 1.09 -1.90
C PRO A 101 18.48 0.79 -0.58
N TRP A 102 17.65 -0.27 -0.52
CA TRP A 102 17.05 -0.75 0.73
C TRP A 102 17.98 -1.51 1.66
N SER A 103 19.05 -2.15 1.18
CA SER A 103 20.07 -2.70 2.08
C SER A 103 20.71 -1.55 2.86
N LEU A 104 21.09 -0.49 2.16
CA LEU A 104 21.60 0.75 2.73
C LEU A 104 20.57 1.38 3.68
N TYR A 105 19.30 1.56 3.27
CA TYR A 105 18.26 2.07 4.18
C TYR A 105 18.14 1.23 5.46
N ARG A 106 18.10 -0.11 5.37
CA ARG A 106 17.97 -0.99 6.54
C ARG A 106 19.20 -0.94 7.44
N ASP A 107 20.40 -0.94 6.85
CA ASP A 107 21.65 -0.87 7.58
C ASP A 107 21.74 0.48 8.33
N ARG A 108 21.30 1.56 7.70
CA ARG A 108 21.18 2.90 8.31
C ARG A 108 20.14 2.94 9.43
N ARG A 109 18.97 2.31 9.24
CA ARG A 109 17.94 2.17 10.29
C ARG A 109 18.44 1.32 11.47
N ARG A 110 19.20 0.26 11.22
CA ARG A 110 19.84 -0.57 12.26
C ARG A 110 20.95 0.18 12.99
N ALA A 111 21.65 1.07 12.29
CA ALA A 111 22.65 1.97 12.86
C ALA A 111 22.04 3.16 13.66
N GLY A 112 20.71 3.18 13.84
CA GLY A 112 20.02 4.18 14.66
C GLY A 112 19.65 5.48 13.93
N GLU A 113 19.92 5.58 12.61
CA GLU A 113 19.53 6.78 11.85
C GLU A 113 18.00 6.91 11.78
N THR A 114 17.52 8.16 11.80
CA THR A 114 16.10 8.44 11.58
C THR A 114 15.68 7.98 10.19
N ARG A 115 14.39 7.71 10.03
CA ARG A 115 13.84 7.25 8.76
C ARG A 115 14.12 8.20 7.60
N ALA A 116 14.06 9.50 7.83
CA ALA A 116 14.38 10.52 6.84
C ALA A 116 15.86 10.51 6.43
N GLN A 117 16.78 10.32 7.38
CA GLN A 117 18.22 10.23 7.10
C GLN A 117 18.55 8.97 6.28
N ALA A 118 18.02 7.82 6.70
CA ALA A 118 18.19 6.56 6.00
C ALA A 118 17.63 6.61 4.56
N LEU A 119 16.47 7.25 4.36
CA LEU A 119 15.88 7.45 3.03
C LEU A 119 16.73 8.38 2.17
N LYS A 120 17.21 9.49 2.73
CA LYS A 120 18.07 10.43 2.01
C LYS A 120 19.38 9.78 1.60
N ALA A 121 19.95 8.92 2.44
CA ALA A 121 21.16 8.18 2.11
C ALA A 121 20.93 7.14 1.01
N ALA A 122 19.82 6.41 1.08
CA ALA A 122 19.47 5.39 0.10
C ALA A 122 18.95 5.96 -1.23
N TRP A 123 18.32 7.15 -1.21
CA TRP A 123 17.79 7.86 -2.37
C TRP A 123 18.15 9.36 -2.36
N PRO A 124 19.42 9.71 -2.65
CA PRO A 124 19.89 11.09 -2.58
C PRO A 124 19.11 12.06 -3.48
N GLU A 125 18.72 11.62 -4.68
CA GLU A 125 18.03 12.44 -5.69
C GLU A 125 16.50 12.50 -5.54
N HIS A 126 15.97 11.83 -4.52
CA HIS A 126 14.60 11.32 -4.54
C HIS A 126 13.90 11.46 -3.17
N GLY A 127 14.66 11.50 -2.07
CA GLY A 127 14.14 11.62 -0.70
C GLY A 127 13.08 12.71 -0.43
N PRO A 128 13.14 13.92 -1.05
CA PRO A 128 12.13 14.97 -0.83
C PRO A 128 10.87 14.86 -1.68
N ARG A 129 10.91 14.17 -2.84
CA ARG A 129 9.80 14.12 -3.81
C ARG A 129 8.65 13.19 -3.39
N TYR A 130 8.94 12.22 -2.52
CA TYR A 130 8.01 11.16 -2.12
C TYR A 130 7.36 11.38 -0.75
N LEU A 131 7.36 12.62 -0.27
CA LEU A 131 6.92 12.98 1.06
C LEU A 131 5.71 13.91 0.96
N PRO A 132 4.50 13.49 1.40
CA PRO A 132 3.43 14.47 1.63
C PRO A 132 3.92 15.57 2.61
N GLY A 133 3.45 16.79 2.38
CA GLY A 133 3.72 17.93 3.27
C GLY A 133 3.34 17.60 4.71
N ARG A 134 4.17 18.02 5.67
CA ARG A 134 3.81 17.96 7.09
C ARG A 134 2.85 19.11 7.36
N ASP A 135 1.57 18.86 7.63
CA ASP A 135 0.73 19.82 8.37
C ASP A 135 -0.56 19.18 8.92
N ALA A 136 -0.90 19.55 10.16
CA ALA A 136 -2.04 19.21 11.01
C ALA A 136 -2.18 17.74 11.52
N PRO A 137 -2.67 17.54 12.76
CA PRO A 137 -2.83 16.20 13.34
C PRO A 137 -3.91 15.39 12.61
N PHE A 138 -3.58 14.13 12.30
CA PHE A 138 -4.57 13.13 11.88
C PHE A 138 -5.28 12.60 13.13
N GLY A 139 -6.61 12.45 13.07
CA GLY A 139 -7.41 11.95 14.19
C GLY A 139 -8.91 12.18 13.97
N PRO A 140 -9.76 11.73 14.91
CA PRO A 140 -11.16 12.13 14.89
C PRO A 140 -11.27 13.66 14.93
N PRO A 141 -12.38 14.24 14.45
CA PRO A 141 -12.59 15.68 14.52
C PRO A 141 -12.42 16.19 15.95
N ALA A 142 -11.76 17.33 16.12
CA ALA A 142 -11.69 17.97 17.42
C ALA A 142 -13.10 18.27 17.94
N ASP A 143 -13.34 18.08 19.24
CA ASP A 143 -14.67 18.23 19.82
C ASP A 143 -15.28 19.62 19.56
N ALA A 144 -14.47 20.67 19.55
CA ALA A 144 -14.93 22.02 19.20
C ALA A 144 -15.40 22.12 17.73
N ALA A 145 -14.67 21.50 16.80
CA ALA A 145 -15.05 21.47 15.39
C ALA A 145 -16.32 20.63 15.19
N TYR A 146 -16.45 19.51 15.91
CA TYR A 146 -17.65 18.68 15.91
C TYR A 146 -18.88 19.43 16.43
N ARG A 147 -18.78 20.15 17.55
CA ARG A 147 -19.88 20.97 18.07
C ARG A 147 -20.30 22.08 17.11
N ALA A 148 -19.33 22.77 16.53
CA ALA A 148 -19.60 23.79 15.52
C ALA A 148 -20.29 23.19 14.28
N TRP A 149 -19.88 21.99 13.87
CA TRP A 149 -20.52 21.26 12.76
C TRP A 149 -21.95 20.84 13.10
N LEU A 150 -22.18 20.25 14.28
CA LEU A 150 -23.51 19.88 14.76
C LEU A 150 -24.48 21.07 14.77
N ALA A 151 -24.02 22.24 15.21
CA ALA A 151 -24.84 23.45 15.27
C ALA A 151 -25.26 23.97 13.88
N ARG A 152 -24.55 23.59 12.81
CA ARG A 152 -24.88 23.97 11.43
C ARG A 152 -25.70 22.91 10.70
N THR A 153 -25.63 21.65 11.12
CA THR A 153 -26.44 20.58 10.55
C THR A 153 -27.86 20.64 11.11
N ALA A 154 -28.87 20.56 10.24
CA ALA A 154 -30.27 20.56 10.67
C ALA A 154 -30.54 19.45 11.70
N PRO A 155 -31.28 19.75 12.80
CA PRO A 155 -31.62 18.73 13.78
C PRO A 155 -32.52 17.65 13.14
N PRO A 156 -32.54 16.42 13.70
CA PRO A 156 -33.52 15.42 13.31
C PRO A 156 -34.96 15.98 13.48
N PRO A 157 -35.94 15.52 12.68
CA PRO A 157 -37.34 15.87 12.87
C PRO A 157 -37.82 15.44 14.26
N ALA A 158 -38.78 16.17 14.82
CA ALA A 158 -39.29 15.92 16.17
C ALA A 158 -39.75 14.46 16.38
N ASP A 159 -39.57 13.95 17.59
CA ASP A 159 -39.92 12.56 17.92
C ASP A 159 -41.39 12.25 17.68
N LEU A 160 -41.66 11.03 17.19
CA LEU A 160 -43.03 10.53 17.06
C LEU A 160 -43.60 10.20 18.46
N PRO A 161 -44.90 10.48 18.70
CA PRO A 161 -45.56 10.08 19.94
C PRO A 161 -45.39 8.56 20.17
N THR A 162 -45.07 8.21 21.41
CA THR A 162 -44.65 6.87 21.88
C THR A 162 -45.56 5.76 21.38
N GLY A 163 -45.15 5.11 20.29
CA GLY A 163 -45.84 3.95 19.69
C GLY A 163 -45.09 3.31 18.51
N ALA A 164 -43.86 3.74 18.19
CA ALA A 164 -43.08 3.15 17.10
C ALA A 164 -42.48 1.78 17.50
N PRO A 165 -42.29 0.82 16.56
CA PRO A 165 -42.12 -0.61 16.87
C PRO A 165 -40.74 -1.04 17.38
N ALA A 166 -39.83 -0.11 17.66
CA ALA A 166 -38.45 -0.43 18.01
C ALA A 166 -38.27 -0.42 19.53
N GLN A 167 -38.68 -1.51 20.18
CA GLN A 167 -38.28 -1.76 21.55
C GLN A 167 -36.81 -2.20 21.56
N ASP A 168 -36.06 -1.54 22.44
CA ASP A 168 -34.75 -1.91 22.98
C ASP A 168 -33.52 -1.39 22.23
N PHE A 169 -33.14 -0.15 22.56
CA PHE A 169 -31.73 0.24 22.61
C PHE A 169 -31.10 -0.41 23.85
N VAL A 170 -29.99 -1.12 23.66
CA VAL A 170 -29.28 -1.80 24.76
C VAL A 170 -28.61 -0.78 25.69
N ALA A 171 -28.57 -1.11 26.98
CA ALA A 171 -28.10 -0.26 28.09
C ALA A 171 -26.76 0.45 27.86
N GLY A 172 -26.66 1.73 28.25
CA GLY A 172 -25.40 2.47 28.29
C GLY A 172 -25.39 3.89 27.69
N GLY A 173 -26.55 4.49 27.43
CA GLY A 173 -26.67 5.83 26.81
C GLY A 173 -28.10 6.34 26.76
N ARG A 174 -28.36 7.34 25.91
CA ARG A 174 -29.72 7.87 25.65
C ARG A 174 -29.91 8.19 24.18
N LEU A 175 -31.16 8.10 23.71
CA LEU A 175 -31.54 8.63 22.40
C LEU A 175 -31.40 10.15 22.39
N VAL A 176 -30.97 10.69 21.26
CA VAL A 176 -31.07 12.13 21.00
C VAL A 176 -32.49 12.49 20.56
N GLU A 177 -32.86 13.76 20.72
CA GLU A 177 -34.16 14.26 20.25
C GLU A 177 -34.35 13.99 18.75
N GLY A 178 -35.52 13.44 18.40
CA GLY A 178 -35.89 13.09 17.03
C GLY A 178 -35.35 11.75 16.52
N ALA A 179 -34.59 11.02 17.34
CA ALA A 179 -34.09 9.69 16.99
C ALA A 179 -35.23 8.70 16.72
N SER A 180 -36.31 8.75 17.50
CA SER A 180 -37.43 7.81 17.38
C SER A 180 -38.13 7.94 16.04
N ALA A 181 -38.27 9.17 15.53
CA ALA A 181 -38.85 9.43 14.23
C ALA A 181 -37.99 8.86 13.09
N ARG A 182 -36.67 9.03 13.16
CA ARG A 182 -35.73 8.49 12.15
C ARG A 182 -35.69 6.97 12.12
N LEU A 183 -35.75 6.34 13.29
CA LEU A 183 -35.81 4.88 13.37
C LEU A 183 -37.12 4.35 12.79
N ALA A 184 -38.25 4.99 13.11
CA ALA A 184 -39.55 4.62 12.56
C ALA A 184 -39.59 4.76 11.04
N GLU A 185 -39.01 5.83 10.49
CA GLU A 185 -38.86 6.03 9.05
C GLU A 185 -38.07 4.89 8.40
N ALA A 186 -36.94 4.47 9.01
CA ALA A 186 -36.15 3.35 8.49
C ALA A 186 -36.90 2.00 8.57
N PHE A 187 -37.67 1.76 9.63
CA PHE A 187 -38.49 0.53 9.78
C PHE A 187 -39.81 0.54 9.01
N ALA A 188 -40.18 1.66 8.38
CA ALA A 188 -41.34 1.75 7.50
C ALA A 188 -41.19 0.80 6.30
N ASP A 189 -39.96 0.51 5.87
CA ASP A 189 -39.67 -0.58 4.95
C ASP A 189 -39.74 -1.93 5.69
N PRO A 190 -40.71 -2.81 5.37
CA PRO A 190 -40.84 -4.12 6.00
C PRO A 190 -39.63 -5.04 5.76
N ALA A 191 -38.84 -4.80 4.70
CA ALA A 191 -37.63 -5.55 4.42
C ALA A 191 -36.47 -5.19 5.37
N VAL A 192 -36.51 -4.01 6.01
CA VAL A 192 -35.53 -3.62 7.02
C VAL A 192 -35.81 -4.37 8.32
N ARG A 193 -34.81 -5.10 8.78
CA ARG A 193 -34.86 -5.99 9.96
C ARG A 193 -34.03 -5.46 11.11
N MET A 194 -32.97 -4.71 10.81
CA MET A 194 -32.06 -4.09 11.77
C MET A 194 -31.63 -2.72 11.28
N VAL A 195 -31.56 -1.77 12.19
CA VAL A 195 -31.11 -0.40 11.93
C VAL A 195 -30.02 -0.07 12.95
N TYR A 196 -28.93 0.55 12.51
CA TYR A 196 -27.94 1.13 13.42
C TYR A 196 -27.59 2.55 13.00
N ALA A 197 -27.06 3.31 13.93
CA ALA A 197 -26.80 4.74 13.73
C ALA A 197 -25.43 5.15 14.28
N ASP A 198 -25.03 6.37 13.94
CA ASP A 198 -23.86 7.00 14.54
C ASP A 198 -24.14 7.38 15.99
N GLU A 199 -23.06 7.63 16.71
CA GLU A 199 -23.13 7.87 18.13
C GLU A 199 -22.01 8.77 18.63
N ASP A 200 -22.30 9.56 19.64
CA ASP A 200 -21.32 10.41 20.32
C ASP A 200 -21.41 10.20 21.84
N ARG A 201 -20.77 11.06 22.62
CA ARG A 201 -20.89 11.08 24.09
C ARG A 201 -21.02 12.53 24.57
N THR A 202 -21.36 12.71 25.85
CA THR A 202 -21.18 14.01 26.53
C THR A 202 -19.79 14.12 27.15
N ASP A 203 -19.21 15.32 27.15
CA ASP A 203 -18.05 15.64 27.98
C ASP A 203 -18.47 15.97 29.42
N GLY A 204 -17.50 16.37 30.26
CA GLY A 204 -17.75 16.71 31.67
C GLY A 204 -18.64 17.94 31.85
N GLN A 205 -18.87 18.72 30.79
CA GLN A 205 -19.73 19.91 30.76
C GLN A 205 -21.12 19.59 30.20
N GLY A 206 -21.39 18.35 29.81
CA GLY A 206 -22.65 17.94 29.19
C GLY A 206 -22.73 18.20 27.68
N GLU A 207 -21.64 18.67 27.07
CA GLU A 207 -21.59 19.04 25.67
C GLU A 207 -21.25 17.82 24.77
N PRO A 208 -21.77 17.76 23.52
CA PRO A 208 -21.44 16.69 22.59
C PRO A 208 -19.94 16.62 22.27
N CYS A 209 -19.38 15.41 22.26
CA CYS A 209 -17.98 15.14 21.95
C CYS A 209 -17.76 13.69 21.47
N GLY A 210 -16.57 13.41 20.92
CA GLY A 210 -16.17 12.05 20.52
C GLY A 210 -17.13 11.34 19.56
N PRO A 211 -17.42 11.93 18.38
CA PRO A 211 -18.30 11.31 17.39
C PRO A 211 -17.71 10.01 16.85
N VAL A 212 -18.59 9.05 16.61
CA VAL A 212 -18.29 7.74 16.01
C VAL A 212 -19.18 7.64 14.78
N PHE A 213 -18.62 8.04 13.64
CA PHE A 213 -19.25 7.92 12.33
C PHE A 213 -19.03 6.51 11.78
N LYS A 214 -20.11 5.80 11.50
CA LYS A 214 -20.06 4.42 11.00
C LYS A 214 -20.23 4.41 9.48
N THR A 215 -19.78 3.34 8.85
CA THR A 215 -20.05 3.10 7.43
C THR A 215 -21.41 2.42 7.27
N ALA A 216 -21.88 2.27 6.04
CA ALA A 216 -22.88 1.27 5.70
C ALA A 216 -22.44 -0.15 6.11
N PHE A 217 -23.37 -1.10 6.04
CA PHE A 217 -23.16 -2.42 6.61
C PHE A 217 -21.95 -3.13 5.97
N ASP A 218 -20.96 -3.44 6.81
CA ASP A 218 -19.69 -4.07 6.46
C ASP A 218 -19.60 -5.39 7.23
N ALA A 219 -20.01 -6.46 6.56
CA ALA A 219 -20.04 -7.78 7.17
C ALA A 219 -18.62 -8.28 7.45
N VAL A 220 -17.67 -7.93 6.57
CA VAL A 220 -16.26 -8.35 6.70
C VAL A 220 -15.63 -7.76 7.95
N ARG A 221 -15.87 -6.48 8.23
CA ARG A 221 -15.39 -5.82 9.45
C ARG A 221 -16.06 -6.39 10.70
N LEU A 222 -17.37 -6.67 10.62
CA LEU A 222 -18.14 -7.20 11.76
C LEU A 222 -17.62 -8.58 12.23
N GLU A 223 -17.03 -9.38 11.33
CA GLU A 223 -16.37 -10.65 11.68
C GLU A 223 -15.29 -10.47 12.76
N ARG A 224 -14.62 -9.32 12.81
CA ARG A 224 -13.43 -9.07 13.64
C ARG A 224 -13.57 -7.93 14.64
N GLN A 225 -14.58 -7.10 14.48
CA GLN A 225 -14.80 -5.93 15.30
C GLN A 225 -16.28 -5.59 15.38
N ASP A 226 -16.81 -5.50 16.61
CA ASP A 226 -18.14 -4.94 16.83
C ASP A 226 -18.15 -3.43 16.59
N TYR A 227 -18.20 -3.02 15.31
CA TYR A 227 -18.24 -1.60 14.95
C TYR A 227 -19.66 -1.00 15.02
N ILE A 228 -20.69 -1.86 15.05
CA ILE A 228 -22.09 -1.46 15.25
C ILE A 228 -22.28 -1.00 16.69
N GLY A 229 -21.71 -1.73 17.65
CA GLY A 229 -21.71 -1.37 19.06
C GLY A 229 -23.12 -1.40 19.64
N GLN A 230 -23.43 -0.46 20.53
CA GLN A 230 -24.69 -0.44 21.29
C GLN A 230 -25.81 0.36 20.59
N ALA A 231 -25.48 1.15 19.56
CA ALA A 231 -26.41 2.05 18.89
C ALA A 231 -27.13 1.36 17.72
N PHE A 232 -27.96 0.35 18.02
CA PHE A 232 -28.79 -0.34 17.04
C PHE A 232 -30.17 -0.71 17.59
N ALA A 233 -31.10 -0.95 16.67
CA ALA A 233 -32.46 -1.40 16.92
C ALA A 233 -32.77 -2.56 15.96
N VAL A 234 -33.63 -3.48 16.41
CA VAL A 234 -34.10 -4.64 15.63
C VAL A 234 -35.61 -4.76 15.71
N ARG A 235 -36.21 -5.53 14.79
CA ARG A 235 -37.61 -5.92 14.94
C ARG A 235 -37.79 -6.82 16.18
N PRO A 236 -38.94 -6.73 16.90
CA PRO A 236 -39.14 -7.46 18.16
C PRO A 236 -38.92 -8.98 18.08
N ASP A 237 -39.19 -9.60 16.94
CA ASP A 237 -39.01 -11.04 16.74
C ASP A 237 -37.53 -11.48 16.73
N LEU A 238 -36.59 -10.55 16.52
CA LEU A 238 -35.15 -10.81 16.57
C LEU A 238 -34.56 -10.65 17.99
N ALA A 239 -35.29 -10.00 18.90
CA ALA A 239 -34.81 -9.69 20.26
C ALA A 239 -34.85 -10.91 21.21
N ALA A 240 -35.62 -11.96 20.86
CA ALA A 240 -35.88 -13.12 21.72
C ALA A 240 -34.62 -13.92 22.16
N GLY A 241 -33.49 -13.76 21.46
CA GLY A 241 -32.20 -14.41 21.76
C GLY A 241 -31.14 -13.50 22.40
N GLY A 242 -31.53 -12.29 22.85
CA GLY A 242 -30.61 -11.26 23.33
C GLY A 242 -30.08 -10.36 22.19
N LEU A 243 -29.73 -9.13 22.56
CA LEU A 243 -29.36 -8.07 21.63
C LEU A 243 -27.84 -7.99 21.47
N ASP A 244 -27.34 -8.71 20.46
CA ASP A 244 -25.95 -8.68 20.03
C ASP A 244 -25.90 -8.51 18.50
N ALA A 245 -25.42 -7.35 18.05
CA ALA A 245 -25.30 -7.02 16.63
C ALA A 245 -24.43 -8.01 15.86
N ARG A 246 -23.36 -8.55 16.46
CA ARG A 246 -22.46 -9.52 15.83
C ARG A 246 -23.11 -10.89 15.64
N ARG A 247 -24.07 -11.23 16.49
CA ARG A 247 -24.86 -12.47 16.36
C ARG A 247 -26.03 -12.28 15.39
N ILE A 248 -26.69 -11.14 15.43
CA ILE A 248 -27.92 -10.90 14.67
C ILE A 248 -27.60 -10.55 13.21
N ALA A 249 -26.74 -9.55 12.97
CA ALA A 249 -26.59 -8.97 11.63
C ALA A 249 -26.10 -9.97 10.55
N PRO A 250 -25.18 -10.92 10.82
CA PRO A 250 -24.73 -11.88 9.81
C PRO A 250 -25.82 -12.86 9.34
N GLU A 251 -26.83 -13.12 10.16
CA GLU A 251 -27.95 -14.03 9.84
C GLU A 251 -29.05 -13.35 9.00
N LEU A 252 -28.95 -12.02 8.84
CA LEU A 252 -29.97 -11.24 8.17
C LEU A 252 -29.78 -11.23 6.64
N PRO A 253 -30.87 -11.24 5.85
CA PRO A 253 -30.78 -11.14 4.40
C PRO A 253 -30.03 -9.89 3.94
N ALA A 254 -29.35 -10.00 2.79
CA ALA A 254 -28.68 -8.86 2.18
C ALA A 254 -29.64 -7.68 1.99
N GLY A 255 -29.22 -6.49 2.41
CA GLY A 255 -30.03 -5.28 2.31
C GLY A 255 -31.13 -5.15 3.38
N SER A 256 -31.16 -5.99 4.40
CA SER A 256 -32.10 -5.84 5.53
C SER A 256 -31.51 -5.13 6.76
N VAL A 257 -30.20 -4.89 6.76
CA VAL A 257 -29.49 -4.05 7.74
C VAL A 257 -29.31 -2.66 7.13
N ARG A 258 -29.66 -1.61 7.88
CA ARG A 258 -29.52 -0.21 7.44
C ARG A 258 -28.71 0.62 8.40
N HIS A 259 -27.82 1.44 7.87
CA HIS A 259 -27.16 2.51 8.61
C HIS A 259 -27.92 3.82 8.42
N ILE A 260 -28.25 4.51 9.51
CA ILE A 260 -28.66 5.92 9.46
C ILE A 260 -27.44 6.78 9.78
N PRO A 261 -26.91 7.56 8.82
CA PRO A 261 -25.70 8.38 9.01
C PRO A 261 -26.01 9.68 9.77
N LEU A 262 -26.62 9.50 10.95
CA LEU A 262 -26.96 10.53 11.92
C LEU A 262 -26.58 10.02 13.30
N VAL A 263 -26.14 10.94 14.15
CA VAL A 263 -25.93 10.66 15.56
C VAL A 263 -27.29 10.54 16.21
N LEU A 264 -27.74 9.30 16.43
CA LEU A 264 -29.03 9.03 17.08
C LEU A 264 -28.89 8.61 18.54
N TRP A 265 -27.67 8.24 18.95
CA TRP A 265 -27.39 7.71 20.28
C TRP A 265 -26.24 8.46 20.96
N ARG A 266 -26.45 8.80 22.23
CA ARG A 266 -25.43 9.43 23.08
C ARG A 266 -24.99 8.46 24.17
N ARG A 267 -23.78 7.93 24.03
CA ARG A 267 -23.15 7.01 24.99
C ARG A 267 -22.89 7.73 26.32
N ALA A 268 -23.03 6.99 27.41
CA ALA A 268 -22.65 7.46 28.74
C ALA A 268 -21.12 7.50 28.94
N GLN A 269 -20.38 6.64 28.24
CA GLN A 269 -18.93 6.49 28.39
C GLN A 269 -18.23 6.30 27.05
N ALA A 270 -16.89 6.42 27.06
CA ALA A 270 -16.07 6.07 25.91
C ALA A 270 -16.13 4.54 25.67
N GLN A 271 -16.15 4.15 24.41
CA GLN A 271 -16.17 2.75 23.99
C GLN A 271 -14.80 2.34 23.46
N ALA A 272 -14.32 1.18 23.92
CA ALA A 272 -13.19 0.52 23.30
C ALA A 272 -13.63 -0.25 22.05
N TRP A 273 -12.74 -0.32 21.05
CA TRP A 273 -12.99 -1.02 19.79
C TRP A 273 -12.01 -2.18 19.66
N PRO A 274 -12.20 -3.27 20.42
CA PRO A 274 -11.30 -4.42 20.35
C PRO A 274 -11.32 -4.99 18.93
N VAL A 275 -10.14 -5.45 18.50
CA VAL A 275 -9.93 -6.09 17.21
C VAL A 275 -9.50 -7.52 17.48
N GLU A 276 -10.27 -8.47 16.97
CA GLU A 276 -9.91 -9.88 17.02
C GLU A 276 -8.85 -10.19 15.97
N ALA A 277 -7.90 -11.05 16.35
CA ALA A 277 -6.88 -11.52 15.42
C ALA A 277 -7.53 -12.30 14.26
N PRO A 278 -7.02 -12.15 13.02
CA PRO A 278 -7.46 -13.00 11.93
C PRO A 278 -7.07 -14.46 12.20
N PRO A 279 -7.90 -15.44 11.81
CA PRO A 279 -7.49 -16.84 11.78
C PRO A 279 -6.37 -16.98 10.75
N PRO A 280 -5.49 -17.98 10.91
CA PRO A 280 -4.48 -18.26 9.91
C PRO A 280 -5.12 -18.50 8.54
N ALA A 281 -4.54 -17.92 7.50
CA ALA A 281 -4.98 -18.11 6.13
C ALA A 281 -4.90 -19.60 5.74
N GLN A 282 -6.03 -20.18 5.36
CA GLN A 282 -6.14 -21.63 5.11
C GLN A 282 -5.95 -22.02 3.64
N ALA A 283 -6.13 -21.06 2.71
CA ALA A 283 -5.99 -21.32 1.28
C ALA A 283 -4.56 -21.02 0.81
N SER A 284 -4.04 -21.86 -0.08
CA SER A 284 -2.77 -21.63 -0.79
C SER A 284 -3.02 -21.78 -2.29
N PRO A 285 -3.79 -20.87 -2.91
CA PRO A 285 -4.10 -20.95 -4.33
C PRO A 285 -2.83 -20.75 -5.17
N SER A 286 -2.87 -21.19 -6.42
CA SER A 286 -1.86 -20.80 -7.40
C SER A 286 -1.96 -19.30 -7.70
N VAL A 287 -0.82 -18.61 -7.74
CA VAL A 287 -0.77 -17.14 -7.87
C VAL A 287 0.16 -16.72 -9.00
N ARG A 288 -0.32 -15.79 -9.83
CA ARG A 288 0.52 -15.02 -10.76
C ARG A 288 0.56 -13.56 -10.33
N VAL A 289 1.75 -13.06 -10.02
CA VAL A 289 2.04 -11.64 -9.81
C VAL A 289 2.41 -11.03 -11.15
N ILE A 290 1.74 -9.94 -11.54
CA ILE A 290 1.94 -9.23 -12.81
C ILE A 290 2.52 -7.85 -12.51
N VAL A 291 3.69 -7.56 -13.08
CA VAL A 291 4.46 -6.33 -12.84
C VAL A 291 4.77 -5.64 -14.17
N PRO A 292 3.96 -4.66 -14.60
CA PRO A 292 4.32 -3.79 -15.72
C PRO A 292 5.49 -2.88 -15.35
N THR A 293 6.43 -2.71 -16.26
CA THR A 293 7.64 -1.91 -16.04
C THR A 293 8.14 -1.28 -17.32
N ARG A 294 8.93 -0.22 -17.18
CA ARG A 294 9.70 0.39 -18.27
C ARG A 294 10.93 1.07 -17.69
N ASP A 295 12.10 0.69 -18.19
CA ASP A 295 13.39 1.19 -17.73
C ASP A 295 13.56 0.99 -16.20
N ARG A 296 14.31 1.87 -15.50
CA ARG A 296 14.34 1.90 -14.01
C ARG A 296 14.62 0.55 -13.36
N ALA A 297 15.72 -0.07 -13.78
CA ALA A 297 16.19 -1.34 -13.25
C ALA A 297 16.31 -1.36 -11.71
N ASP A 298 16.59 -0.19 -11.11
CA ASP A 298 16.64 0.00 -9.66
C ASP A 298 15.32 -0.33 -8.95
N LEU A 299 14.19 0.05 -9.56
CA LEU A 299 12.85 -0.18 -9.01
C LEU A 299 12.44 -1.65 -9.21
N LEU A 300 12.50 -2.11 -10.46
CA LEU A 300 12.11 -3.47 -10.83
C LEU A 300 12.90 -4.52 -10.07
N ALA A 301 14.22 -4.34 -9.91
CA ALA A 301 15.05 -5.30 -9.18
C ALA A 301 14.58 -5.46 -7.73
N ALA A 302 14.25 -4.35 -7.06
CA ALA A 302 13.79 -4.38 -5.68
C ALA A 302 12.38 -4.99 -5.54
N CYS A 303 11.48 -4.69 -6.48
CA CYS A 303 10.14 -5.30 -6.52
C CYS A 303 10.22 -6.82 -6.78
N ALA A 304 10.93 -7.23 -7.83
CA ALA A 304 11.09 -8.64 -8.19
C ALA A 304 11.77 -9.45 -7.08
N ALA A 305 12.80 -8.91 -6.43
CA ALA A 305 13.43 -9.55 -5.27
C ALA A 305 12.46 -9.68 -4.08
N GLY A 306 11.60 -8.68 -3.84
CA GLY A 306 10.56 -8.76 -2.82
C GLY A 306 9.58 -9.92 -3.08
N VAL A 307 9.13 -10.05 -4.33
CA VAL A 307 8.21 -11.11 -4.75
C VAL A 307 8.87 -12.50 -4.70
N LEU A 308 10.08 -12.64 -5.21
CA LEU A 308 10.74 -13.94 -5.38
C LEU A 308 11.45 -14.45 -4.11
N GLU A 309 11.93 -13.56 -3.26
CA GLU A 309 12.86 -13.92 -2.18
C GLU A 309 12.34 -13.56 -0.79
N ARG A 310 11.30 -12.72 -0.68
CA ARG A 310 10.75 -12.24 0.59
C ARG A 310 9.27 -12.48 0.77
N THR A 311 8.66 -13.25 -0.13
CA THR A 311 7.26 -13.62 -0.05
C THR A 311 7.16 -15.07 0.37
N ASP A 312 6.31 -15.37 1.34
CA ASP A 312 6.07 -16.74 1.75
C ASP A 312 5.37 -17.52 0.63
N GLY A 313 5.84 -18.74 0.41
CA GLY A 313 5.49 -19.53 -0.75
C GLY A 313 6.39 -19.21 -1.95
N ALA A 314 5.95 -19.62 -3.13
CA ALA A 314 6.65 -19.25 -4.35
C ALA A 314 5.55 -18.94 -5.37
N PRO A 315 5.35 -17.68 -5.77
CA PRO A 315 4.41 -17.32 -6.83
C PRO A 315 5.06 -17.40 -8.21
N ASP A 316 4.24 -17.40 -9.26
CA ASP A 316 4.73 -17.11 -10.61
C ASP A 316 4.79 -15.59 -10.79
N LEU A 317 5.86 -15.08 -11.39
CA LEU A 317 6.06 -13.67 -11.67
C LEU A 317 6.02 -13.43 -13.19
N CYS A 318 5.12 -12.57 -13.65
CA CYS A 318 5.08 -12.07 -15.01
C CYS A 318 5.52 -10.61 -15.02
N VAL A 319 6.70 -10.34 -15.56
CA VAL A 319 7.19 -8.97 -15.79
C VAL A 319 6.77 -8.54 -17.19
N VAL A 320 6.05 -7.43 -17.28
CA VAL A 320 5.56 -6.89 -18.55
C VAL A 320 6.40 -5.67 -18.93
N ASP A 321 7.38 -5.88 -19.82
CA ASP A 321 8.26 -4.83 -20.33
C ASP A 321 7.54 -3.96 -21.38
N ASN A 322 7.23 -2.71 -21.03
CA ASN A 322 6.62 -1.72 -21.93
C ASN A 322 7.68 -0.96 -22.74
N GLY A 323 8.55 -1.70 -23.42
CA GLY A 323 9.51 -1.14 -24.35
C GLY A 323 10.70 -0.44 -23.68
N SER A 324 11.30 -1.07 -22.66
CA SER A 324 12.55 -0.59 -22.04
C SER A 324 13.67 -0.46 -23.07
N VAL A 325 14.52 0.55 -22.86
CA VAL A 325 15.67 0.91 -23.71
C VAL A 325 16.96 1.09 -22.92
N GLU A 326 16.88 1.31 -21.60
CA GLU A 326 18.07 1.45 -20.76
C GLU A 326 18.85 0.12 -20.68
N PRO A 327 20.18 0.12 -20.92
CA PRO A 327 20.99 -1.11 -20.90
C PRO A 327 20.88 -1.89 -19.58
N ALA A 328 20.78 -1.18 -18.45
CA ALA A 328 20.62 -1.80 -17.14
C ALA A 328 19.28 -2.54 -17.00
N ALA A 329 18.19 -1.98 -17.54
CA ALA A 329 16.87 -2.60 -17.52
C ALA A 329 16.83 -3.84 -18.41
N LEU A 330 17.40 -3.76 -19.62
CA LEU A 330 17.51 -4.90 -20.53
C LEU A 330 18.32 -6.05 -19.91
N THR A 331 19.46 -5.74 -19.29
CA THR A 331 20.28 -6.75 -18.58
C THR A 331 19.52 -7.41 -17.44
N LEU A 332 18.74 -6.64 -16.66
CA LEU A 332 17.92 -7.16 -15.57
C LEU A 332 16.80 -8.07 -16.09
N LEU A 333 16.12 -7.67 -17.16
CA LEU A 333 15.05 -8.45 -17.78
C LEU A 333 15.56 -9.81 -18.29
N GLU A 334 16.74 -9.83 -18.94
CA GLU A 334 17.39 -11.08 -19.35
C GLU A 334 17.71 -11.99 -18.15
N ALA A 335 18.25 -11.41 -17.07
CA ALA A 335 18.55 -12.16 -15.86
C ALA A 335 17.28 -12.72 -15.17
N LEU A 336 16.19 -11.95 -15.17
CA LEU A 336 14.90 -12.36 -14.63
C LEU A 336 14.27 -13.48 -15.46
N ALA A 337 14.32 -13.38 -16.79
CA ALA A 337 13.82 -14.42 -17.70
C ALA A 337 14.52 -15.78 -17.52
N ALA A 338 15.75 -15.80 -17.02
CA ALA A 338 16.49 -17.02 -16.71
C ALA A 338 16.11 -17.65 -15.36
N ARG A 339 15.32 -16.97 -14.51
CA ARG A 339 14.88 -17.52 -13.22
C ARG A 339 13.68 -18.44 -13.40
N PRO A 340 13.58 -19.53 -12.60
CA PRO A 340 12.41 -20.38 -12.62
C PRO A 340 11.16 -19.56 -12.24
N ARG A 341 10.04 -19.85 -12.90
CA ARG A 341 8.72 -19.26 -12.60
C ARG A 341 8.62 -17.75 -12.88
N VAL A 342 9.58 -17.20 -13.61
CA VAL A 342 9.53 -15.84 -14.12
C VAL A 342 9.26 -15.88 -15.62
N GLN A 343 8.27 -15.13 -16.06
CA GLN A 343 7.97 -14.85 -17.46
C GLN A 343 8.23 -13.37 -17.70
N VAL A 344 8.95 -13.06 -18.79
CA VAL A 344 9.10 -11.67 -19.25
C VAL A 344 8.35 -11.53 -20.57
N LEU A 345 7.35 -10.66 -20.59
CA LEU A 345 6.52 -10.35 -21.74
C LEU A 345 6.82 -8.93 -22.23
N ARG A 346 7.32 -8.79 -23.46
CA ARG A 346 7.57 -7.47 -24.05
C ARG A 346 6.35 -6.99 -24.86
N ILE A 347 5.90 -5.77 -24.59
CA ILE A 347 4.82 -5.09 -25.31
C ILE A 347 5.28 -3.67 -25.63
N ASP A 348 5.66 -3.44 -26.89
CA ASP A 348 6.07 -2.12 -27.36
C ASP A 348 4.86 -1.22 -27.63
N GLY A 349 5.00 0.07 -27.29
CA GLY A 349 3.96 1.07 -27.54
C GLY A 349 3.90 2.16 -26.47
N PRO A 350 2.94 3.08 -26.56
CA PRO A 350 2.64 4.00 -25.48
C PRO A 350 2.14 3.24 -24.24
N PHE A 351 2.35 3.82 -23.07
CA PHE A 351 1.91 3.21 -21.83
C PHE A 351 0.37 3.14 -21.75
N ASP A 352 -0.14 1.93 -21.53
CA ASP A 352 -1.56 1.62 -21.37
C ASP A 352 -1.67 0.53 -20.29
N PHE A 353 -1.97 0.94 -19.05
CA PHE A 353 -1.97 0.03 -17.91
C PHE A 353 -2.98 -1.11 -18.06
N PRO A 354 -4.25 -0.86 -18.47
CA PRO A 354 -5.19 -1.93 -18.79
C PRO A 354 -4.65 -2.93 -19.83
N ALA A 355 -4.12 -2.46 -20.96
CA ALA A 355 -3.68 -3.35 -22.04
C ALA A 355 -2.55 -4.28 -21.58
N LEU A 356 -1.54 -3.73 -20.90
CA LEU A 356 -0.40 -4.48 -20.38
C LEU A 356 -0.84 -5.59 -19.41
N ASN A 357 -1.68 -5.24 -18.44
CA ASN A 357 -2.16 -6.18 -17.42
C ASN A 357 -3.13 -7.21 -17.99
N ASN A 358 -4.04 -6.81 -18.88
CA ASN A 358 -4.98 -7.72 -19.53
C ASN A 358 -4.25 -8.76 -20.39
N GLN A 359 -3.22 -8.34 -21.13
CA GLN A 359 -2.44 -9.26 -21.95
C GLN A 359 -1.68 -10.29 -21.10
N ALA A 360 -1.07 -9.85 -19.99
CA ALA A 360 -0.38 -10.74 -19.05
C ALA A 360 -1.32 -11.65 -18.23
N ALA A 361 -2.58 -11.25 -18.10
CA ALA A 361 -3.63 -12.05 -17.47
C ALA A 361 -4.24 -13.09 -18.42
N ALA A 362 -4.18 -12.88 -19.74
CA ALA A 362 -4.88 -13.69 -20.72
C ALA A 362 -4.39 -15.15 -20.79
N ASP A 363 -3.09 -15.38 -20.63
CA ASP A 363 -2.48 -16.73 -20.64
C ASP A 363 -2.29 -17.31 -19.22
N ALA A 364 -2.80 -16.62 -18.19
CA ALA A 364 -2.63 -17.05 -16.81
C ALA A 364 -3.49 -18.28 -16.49
N THR A 365 -2.85 -19.31 -15.96
CA THR A 365 -3.52 -20.51 -15.43
C THR A 365 -3.76 -20.44 -13.93
N ALA A 366 -3.07 -19.53 -13.24
CA ALA A 366 -3.20 -19.30 -11.80
C ALA A 366 -4.65 -18.98 -11.38
N GLU A 367 -5.02 -19.40 -10.17
CA GLU A 367 -6.35 -19.14 -9.60
C GLU A 367 -6.53 -17.67 -9.21
N VAL A 368 -5.46 -17.03 -8.72
CA VAL A 368 -5.44 -15.63 -8.31
C VAL A 368 -4.42 -14.85 -9.13
N LEU A 369 -4.84 -13.68 -9.60
CA LEU A 369 -3.98 -12.69 -10.23
C LEU A 369 -3.68 -11.58 -9.22
N VAL A 370 -2.44 -11.14 -9.15
CA VAL A 370 -2.02 -10.00 -8.33
C VAL A 370 -1.34 -8.98 -9.22
N PHE A 371 -1.96 -7.82 -9.39
CA PHE A 371 -1.37 -6.69 -10.11
C PHE A 371 -0.55 -5.86 -9.14
N LEU A 372 0.70 -5.58 -9.51
CA LEU A 372 1.68 -4.95 -8.64
C LEU A 372 2.52 -3.95 -9.45
N ASN A 373 2.69 -2.73 -8.95
CA ASN A 373 3.59 -1.79 -9.60
C ASN A 373 5.07 -2.17 -9.36
N ASP A 374 5.93 -1.81 -10.31
CA ASP A 374 7.37 -2.07 -10.27
C ASP A 374 8.13 -1.25 -9.20
N ASP A 375 7.49 -0.24 -8.63
CA ASP A 375 8.02 0.64 -7.57
C ASP A 375 7.47 0.31 -6.17
N THR A 376 7.15 -0.97 -5.94
CA THR A 376 6.65 -1.51 -4.67
C THR A 376 7.66 -2.43 -3.99
N TRP A 377 7.61 -2.51 -2.66
CA TRP A 377 8.45 -3.40 -1.86
C TRP A 377 7.68 -4.12 -0.77
N VAL A 378 7.93 -5.43 -0.70
CA VAL A 378 7.38 -6.32 0.32
C VAL A 378 7.95 -5.97 1.69
N VAL A 379 7.06 -5.71 2.65
CA VAL A 379 7.41 -5.51 4.08
C VAL A 379 7.13 -6.76 4.89
N GLU A 380 5.99 -7.40 4.63
CA GLU A 380 5.50 -8.57 5.36
C GLU A 380 5.61 -9.83 4.48
N PRO A 381 6.33 -10.89 4.88
CA PRO A 381 6.46 -12.08 4.05
C PRO A 381 5.14 -12.76 3.69
N GLY A 382 4.20 -12.80 4.65
CA GLY A 382 2.86 -13.38 4.47
C GLY A 382 1.87 -12.53 3.66
N TRP A 383 2.28 -11.39 3.08
CA TRP A 383 1.37 -10.46 2.39
C TRP A 383 0.55 -11.13 1.29
N LEU A 384 1.17 -12.03 0.52
CA LEU A 384 0.54 -12.66 -0.62
C LEU A 384 -0.48 -13.71 -0.18
N GLN A 385 -0.14 -14.49 0.85
CA GLN A 385 -1.04 -15.47 1.44
C GLN A 385 -2.30 -14.80 2.00
N GLU A 386 -2.14 -13.69 2.73
CA GLU A 386 -3.24 -12.89 3.26
C GLU A 386 -4.18 -12.42 2.13
N MET A 387 -3.63 -11.76 1.10
CA MET A 387 -4.46 -11.21 0.02
C MET A 387 -5.16 -12.29 -0.79
N THR A 388 -4.47 -13.40 -1.07
CA THR A 388 -5.00 -14.48 -1.91
C THR A 388 -6.04 -15.32 -1.18
N ALA A 389 -5.89 -15.53 0.14
CA ALA A 389 -6.92 -16.18 0.94
C ALA A 389 -8.23 -15.37 0.96
N LEU A 390 -8.13 -14.04 1.08
CA LEU A 390 -9.29 -13.15 0.96
C LEU A 390 -9.89 -13.17 -0.45
N ALA A 391 -9.07 -13.14 -1.50
CA ALA A 391 -9.54 -13.16 -2.89
C ALA A 391 -10.27 -14.47 -3.28
N MET A 392 -9.93 -15.57 -2.61
CA MET A 392 -10.60 -16.86 -2.80
C MET A 392 -11.96 -16.97 -2.09
N ARG A 393 -12.33 -16.02 -1.23
CA ARG A 393 -13.69 -15.99 -0.65
C ARG A 393 -14.73 -15.84 -1.78
N PRO A 394 -15.81 -16.63 -1.79
CA PRO A 394 -16.83 -16.55 -2.84
C PRO A 394 -17.42 -15.15 -3.02
N ASP A 395 -17.59 -14.41 -1.91
CA ASP A 395 -18.19 -13.08 -1.87
C ASP A 395 -17.22 -11.91 -2.17
N VAL A 396 -15.91 -12.17 -2.34
CA VAL A 396 -14.89 -11.11 -2.55
C VAL A 396 -14.47 -10.98 -4.01
N GLY A 397 -14.53 -9.78 -4.56
CA GLY A 397 -14.18 -9.44 -5.93
C GLY A 397 -12.75 -8.95 -6.07
N ALA A 398 -12.29 -8.09 -5.17
CA ALA A 398 -10.94 -7.54 -5.19
C ALA A 398 -10.40 -7.34 -3.77
N VAL A 399 -9.08 -7.45 -3.63
CA VAL A 399 -8.37 -7.27 -2.35
C VAL A 399 -7.22 -6.30 -2.51
N GLY A 400 -7.11 -5.32 -1.62
CA GLY A 400 -6.02 -4.34 -1.59
C GLY A 400 -5.16 -4.45 -0.33
N ALA A 401 -3.87 -4.21 -0.49
CA ALA A 401 -2.90 -4.17 0.61
C ALA A 401 -2.86 -2.82 1.33
N LYS A 402 -2.28 -2.77 2.53
CA LYS A 402 -1.84 -1.53 3.16
C LYS A 402 -0.55 -1.04 2.52
N LEU A 403 -0.62 0.10 1.82
CA LEU A 403 0.56 0.74 1.23
C LEU A 403 1.00 1.92 2.09
N SER A 404 2.31 1.99 2.32
CA SER A 404 2.95 3.11 3.01
C SER A 404 3.97 3.78 2.11
N TYR A 405 4.20 5.06 2.35
CA TYR A 405 5.35 5.76 1.83
C TYR A 405 6.64 5.22 2.47
N PRO A 406 7.79 5.49 1.83
CA PRO A 406 9.10 5.11 2.34
C PRO A 406 9.38 5.64 3.74
N ASP A 407 8.74 6.72 4.17
CA ASP A 407 8.86 7.34 5.49
C ASP A 407 7.85 6.86 6.53
N GLY A 408 6.96 5.94 6.14
CA GLY A 408 6.06 5.25 7.03
C GLY A 408 4.72 5.90 7.18
N ARG A 409 4.49 7.00 6.47
CA ARG A 409 3.15 7.53 6.34
C ARG A 409 2.29 6.62 5.47
N LEU A 410 1.03 6.53 5.80
CA LEU A 410 0.02 5.79 5.08
C LEU A 410 -0.20 6.42 3.71
N GLN A 411 -0.30 5.57 2.69
CA GLN A 411 -0.59 5.97 1.32
C GLN A 411 -1.90 5.35 0.83
N HIS A 412 -2.17 4.11 1.21
CA HIS A 412 -3.41 3.42 0.83
C HIS A 412 -3.98 2.62 1.99
N ALA A 413 -5.24 2.89 2.29
CA ALA A 413 -6.05 2.15 3.24
C ALA A 413 -7.46 1.87 2.68
N GLY A 414 -7.56 1.58 1.38
CA GLY A 414 -8.79 1.68 0.60
C GLY A 414 -8.88 2.98 -0.21
N VAL A 415 -9.82 3.00 -1.14
CA VAL A 415 -10.20 4.18 -1.94
C VAL A 415 -11.63 4.57 -1.61
N ALA A 416 -11.86 5.87 -1.41
CA ALA A 416 -13.19 6.44 -1.27
C ALA A 416 -13.60 7.12 -2.58
N LEU A 417 -14.85 6.91 -2.99
CA LEU A 417 -15.44 7.53 -4.18
C LEU A 417 -15.86 8.97 -3.90
N GLY A 418 -15.89 9.80 -4.95
CA GLY A 418 -16.21 11.22 -4.86
C GLY A 418 -15.10 12.08 -4.25
N LEU A 419 -14.06 11.46 -3.68
CA LEU A 419 -12.95 12.12 -2.99
C LEU A 419 -11.91 12.69 -3.97
N GLY A 420 -11.33 13.85 -3.64
CA GLY A 420 -10.19 14.42 -4.36
C GLY A 420 -10.57 15.40 -5.49
N ALA A 421 -9.56 16.02 -6.10
CA ALA A 421 -9.72 17.21 -6.96
C ALA A 421 -10.60 17.02 -8.21
N HIS A 422 -10.77 15.79 -8.69
CA HIS A 422 -11.64 15.46 -9.84
C HIS A 422 -13.00 14.91 -9.42
N GLY A 423 -13.28 14.79 -8.12
CA GLY A 423 -14.53 14.26 -7.60
C GLY A 423 -14.80 12.79 -7.97
N VAL A 424 -13.75 12.01 -8.28
CA VAL A 424 -13.88 10.61 -8.70
C VAL A 424 -13.50 9.68 -7.56
N ALA A 425 -12.25 9.73 -7.11
CA ALA A 425 -11.74 8.81 -6.12
C ALA A 425 -10.45 9.33 -5.50
N GLY A 426 -10.23 9.03 -4.22
CA GLY A 426 -9.03 9.38 -3.47
C GLY A 426 -8.72 8.37 -2.38
N HIS A 427 -7.59 8.56 -1.70
CA HIS A 427 -7.08 7.68 -0.65
C HIS A 427 -7.30 8.29 0.73
N PRO A 428 -8.36 7.92 1.47
CA PRO A 428 -8.54 8.40 2.84
C PRO A 428 -7.31 8.14 3.70
N PHE A 429 -7.01 9.07 4.61
CA PHE A 429 -5.86 9.01 5.52
C PHE A 429 -4.50 9.12 4.84
N ARG A 430 -4.41 9.54 3.57
CA ARG A 430 -3.11 9.75 2.92
C ARG A 430 -2.27 10.74 3.74
N GLY A 431 -1.03 10.34 4.03
CA GLY A 431 -0.10 11.12 4.85
C GLY A 431 -0.22 10.89 6.36
N ALA A 432 -1.21 10.12 6.84
CA ALA A 432 -1.30 9.77 8.26
C ALA A 432 -0.10 8.91 8.70
N PRO A 433 0.27 8.87 9.99
CA PRO A 433 1.21 7.86 10.47
C PRO A 433 0.73 6.45 10.12
N GLY A 434 1.59 5.61 9.53
CA GLY A 434 1.21 4.23 9.16
C GLY A 434 0.89 3.33 10.36
N THR A 435 1.25 3.76 11.58
CA THR A 435 0.91 3.12 12.86
C THR A 435 -0.39 3.64 13.46
N MET A 436 -1.10 4.54 12.78
CA MET A 436 -2.40 5.02 13.23
C MET A 436 -3.43 3.89 13.22
N ASP A 437 -4.16 3.75 14.33
CA ASP A 437 -5.29 2.82 14.46
C ASP A 437 -6.51 3.31 13.67
N GLY A 438 -6.64 4.62 13.53
CA GLY A 438 -7.76 5.27 12.87
C GLY A 438 -9.03 5.31 13.72
N PRO A 439 -10.10 5.95 13.23
CA PRO A 439 -11.41 5.95 13.87
C PRO A 439 -11.89 4.53 14.14
N GLN A 440 -12.37 4.28 15.36
CA GLN A 440 -12.80 2.95 15.82
C GLN A 440 -11.77 1.84 15.55
N ALA A 441 -10.47 2.14 15.53
CA ALA A 441 -9.41 1.20 15.15
C ALA A 441 -9.55 0.57 13.74
N MET A 442 -10.29 1.21 12.82
CA MET A 442 -10.61 0.64 11.50
C MET A 442 -9.37 0.37 10.61
N LEU A 443 -8.22 1.00 10.87
CA LEU A 443 -6.99 0.76 10.12
C LEU A 443 -6.21 -0.46 10.61
N ARG A 444 -6.76 -1.20 11.58
CA ARG A 444 -6.24 -2.46 12.12
C ARG A 444 -7.08 -3.68 11.76
N VAL A 445 -8.20 -3.49 11.05
CA VAL A 445 -9.15 -4.55 10.71
C VAL A 445 -9.30 -4.69 9.21
N VAL A 446 -9.46 -5.94 8.73
CA VAL A 446 -9.93 -6.23 7.37
C VAL A 446 -11.35 -5.69 7.23
N ARG A 447 -11.64 -4.97 6.15
CA ARG A 447 -12.91 -4.26 5.99
C ARG A 447 -13.30 -4.09 4.54
N GLU A 448 -14.58 -3.86 4.30
CA GLU A 448 -15.09 -3.50 2.99
C GLU A 448 -14.71 -2.05 2.64
N VAL A 449 -14.46 -1.84 1.35
CA VAL A 449 -14.16 -0.54 0.72
C VAL A 449 -14.81 -0.52 -0.65
N SER A 450 -15.04 0.67 -1.21
CA SER A 450 -15.62 0.79 -2.55
C SER A 450 -14.62 0.38 -3.64
N ALA A 451 -13.34 0.69 -3.44
CA ALA A 451 -12.26 0.31 -4.34
C ALA A 451 -10.92 0.17 -3.61
N VAL A 452 -9.96 -0.46 -4.28
CA VAL A 452 -8.55 -0.55 -3.90
C VAL A 452 -7.67 -0.16 -5.06
N THR A 453 -6.43 0.25 -4.79
CA THR A 453 -5.54 0.74 -5.85
C THR A 453 -4.88 -0.40 -6.64
N GLY A 454 -4.70 -0.17 -7.94
CA GLY A 454 -3.94 -1.05 -8.84
C GLY A 454 -2.45 -1.16 -8.52
N ALA A 455 -1.92 -0.36 -7.59
CA ALA A 455 -0.54 -0.50 -7.14
C ALA A 455 -0.27 -1.84 -6.42
N CYS A 456 -1.28 -2.44 -5.79
CA CYS A 456 -1.25 -3.80 -5.27
C CYS A 456 -2.69 -4.32 -5.10
N LEU A 457 -3.17 -5.07 -6.10
CA LEU A 457 -4.55 -5.56 -6.19
C LEU A 457 -4.57 -7.06 -6.48
N ALA A 458 -5.23 -7.84 -5.63
CA ALA A 458 -5.47 -9.26 -5.88
C ALA A 458 -6.92 -9.52 -6.31
N VAL A 459 -7.12 -10.42 -7.27
CA VAL A 459 -8.44 -10.79 -7.81
C VAL A 459 -8.44 -12.26 -8.25
N GLN A 460 -9.53 -12.97 -7.98
CA GLN A 460 -9.71 -14.32 -8.52
C GLN A 460 -9.81 -14.25 -10.04
N ARG A 461 -9.02 -15.05 -10.76
CA ARG A 461 -8.93 -15.01 -12.23
C ARG A 461 -10.30 -15.13 -12.91
N SER A 462 -11.16 -16.03 -12.42
CA SER A 462 -12.51 -16.23 -12.95
C SER A 462 -13.39 -14.98 -12.81
N LYS A 463 -13.29 -14.25 -11.70
CA LYS A 463 -14.02 -12.99 -11.46
C LYS A 463 -13.48 -11.84 -12.32
N PHE A 464 -12.15 -11.76 -12.48
CA PHE A 464 -11.50 -10.81 -13.39
C PHE A 464 -11.95 -11.03 -14.85
N ALA A 465 -11.90 -12.29 -15.31
CA ALA A 465 -12.36 -12.66 -16.64
C ALA A 465 -13.85 -12.38 -16.83
N ALA A 466 -14.67 -12.66 -15.82
CA ALA A 466 -16.11 -12.40 -15.90
C ALA A 466 -16.40 -10.94 -16.19
N VAL A 467 -15.67 -9.97 -15.60
CA VAL A 467 -15.88 -8.53 -15.86
C VAL A 467 -15.17 -8.02 -17.13
N GLY A 468 -14.44 -8.87 -17.85
CA GLY A 468 -13.67 -8.50 -19.04
C GLY A 468 -12.32 -7.84 -18.75
N GLY A 469 -11.79 -8.00 -17.53
CA GLY A 469 -10.51 -7.41 -17.11
C GLY A 469 -10.58 -5.90 -16.86
N PHE A 470 -9.45 -5.20 -16.99
CA PHE A 470 -9.40 -3.73 -16.94
C PHE A 470 -9.99 -3.12 -18.21
N ASP A 471 -10.67 -1.99 -18.11
CA ASP A 471 -11.22 -1.30 -19.29
C ASP A 471 -10.12 -0.46 -19.99
N PRO A 472 -9.81 -0.72 -21.27
CA PRO A 472 -8.82 0.04 -22.03
C PRO A 472 -9.20 1.51 -22.29
N ALA A 473 -10.44 1.92 -22.02
CA ALA A 473 -10.84 3.33 -22.05
C ALA A 473 -10.20 4.16 -20.92
N LEU A 474 -9.74 3.51 -19.84
CA LEU A 474 -9.12 4.12 -18.66
C LEU A 474 -7.61 3.80 -18.62
N LYS A 475 -6.86 4.33 -19.58
CA LYS A 475 -5.47 3.94 -19.86
C LYS A 475 -4.51 4.14 -18.69
N VAL A 476 -4.73 5.17 -17.87
CA VAL A 476 -3.79 5.53 -16.79
C VAL A 476 -4.48 5.66 -15.44
N ALA A 477 -5.53 6.47 -15.32
CA ALA A 477 -6.22 6.71 -14.05
C ALA A 477 -7.53 5.93 -13.95
N PHE A 478 -7.94 5.65 -12.71
CA PHE A 478 -9.24 5.09 -12.33
C PHE A 478 -9.61 3.70 -12.87
N ASN A 479 -8.75 3.02 -13.63
CA ASN A 479 -9.01 1.66 -14.12
C ASN A 479 -9.20 0.64 -12.98
N ASP A 480 -8.51 0.83 -11.87
CA ASP A 480 -8.63 0.05 -10.64
C ASP A 480 -9.97 0.29 -9.93
N VAL A 481 -10.40 1.55 -9.85
CA VAL A 481 -11.71 1.94 -9.32
C VAL A 481 -12.83 1.36 -10.17
N ASP A 482 -12.77 1.54 -11.49
CA ASP A 482 -13.76 1.00 -12.42
C ASP A 482 -13.85 -0.54 -12.35
N LEU A 483 -12.71 -1.24 -12.26
CA LEU A 483 -12.67 -2.68 -12.05
C LEU A 483 -13.41 -3.09 -10.77
N CYS A 484 -13.11 -2.43 -9.64
CA CYS A 484 -13.77 -2.71 -8.35
C CYS A 484 -15.28 -2.47 -8.43
N LEU A 485 -15.73 -1.39 -9.09
CA LEU A 485 -17.14 -1.08 -9.25
C LEU A 485 -17.86 -2.08 -10.17
N ARG A 486 -17.24 -2.55 -11.25
CA ARG A 486 -17.80 -3.61 -12.10
C ARG A 486 -17.90 -4.95 -11.38
N LEU A 487 -16.92 -5.29 -10.54
CA LEU A 487 -16.99 -6.47 -9.66
C LEU A 487 -18.13 -6.34 -8.65
N ALA A 488 -18.31 -5.15 -8.06
CA ALA A 488 -19.42 -4.86 -7.14
C ALA A 488 -20.79 -4.95 -7.81
N MET A 489 -20.92 -4.58 -9.10
CA MET A 489 -22.17 -4.78 -9.86
C MET A 489 -22.56 -6.25 -10.01
N ARG A 490 -21.63 -7.19 -9.79
CA ARG A 490 -21.89 -8.64 -9.76
C ARG A 490 -22.17 -9.18 -8.35
N GLY A 491 -22.23 -8.31 -7.35
CA GLY A 491 -22.44 -8.68 -5.95
C GLY A 491 -21.16 -9.11 -5.22
N TRP A 492 -19.97 -8.87 -5.78
CA TRP A 492 -18.70 -9.18 -5.12
C TRP A 492 -18.13 -7.96 -4.39
N LYS A 493 -17.71 -8.15 -3.15
CA LYS A 493 -17.18 -7.11 -2.26
C LYS A 493 -15.75 -6.75 -2.62
N THR A 494 -15.37 -5.48 -2.48
CA THR A 494 -13.95 -5.11 -2.44
C THR A 494 -13.49 -5.00 -1.00
N VAL A 495 -12.37 -5.63 -0.67
CA VAL A 495 -11.84 -5.73 0.69
C VAL A 495 -10.46 -5.11 0.77
N TRP A 496 -10.19 -4.40 1.85
CA TRP A 496 -8.84 -3.94 2.19
C TRP A 496 -8.34 -4.66 3.44
N THR A 497 -7.08 -5.09 3.44
CA THR A 497 -6.44 -5.75 4.59
C THR A 497 -5.23 -4.95 5.11
N PRO A 498 -5.14 -4.71 6.42
CA PRO A 498 -3.95 -4.12 7.05
C PRO A 498 -2.81 -5.14 7.22
N HIS A 499 -3.07 -6.43 7.00
CA HIS A 499 -2.14 -7.53 7.27
C HIS A 499 -1.25 -7.88 6.06
N ALA A 500 -1.57 -7.36 4.87
CA ALA A 500 -0.66 -7.33 3.73
C ALA A 500 -0.01 -5.95 3.63
N ARG A 501 1.30 -5.85 3.89
CA ARG A 501 2.00 -4.55 3.99
C ARG A 501 3.10 -4.44 2.96
N LEU A 502 3.02 -3.38 2.17
CA LEU A 502 4.04 -3.01 1.19
C LEU A 502 4.37 -1.52 1.31
N VAL A 503 5.57 -1.16 0.88
CA VAL A 503 5.94 0.24 0.59
C VAL A 503 5.75 0.48 -0.89
N HIS A 504 5.24 1.65 -1.27
CA HIS A 504 5.09 2.05 -2.66
C HIS A 504 5.64 3.48 -2.82
N LEU A 505 6.59 3.64 -3.75
CA LEU A 505 7.26 4.93 -3.97
C LEU A 505 6.34 5.97 -4.60
N GLU A 506 5.34 5.53 -5.36
CA GLU A 506 4.39 6.35 -6.11
C GLU A 506 5.00 7.16 -7.24
N SER A 507 4.57 6.83 -8.46
CA SER A 507 4.89 7.58 -9.68
C SER A 507 6.39 7.74 -9.93
N ALA A 508 7.22 6.84 -9.39
CA ALA A 508 8.67 6.94 -9.49
C ALA A 508 9.17 6.74 -10.92
N SER A 509 8.49 5.91 -11.71
CA SER A 509 8.75 5.69 -13.13
C SER A 509 7.95 6.63 -14.05
N ARG A 510 6.73 7.04 -13.65
CA ARG A 510 5.79 7.78 -14.53
C ARG A 510 5.76 9.31 -14.35
N GLY A 511 6.16 9.83 -13.19
CA GLY A 511 5.97 11.23 -12.81
C GLY A 511 4.50 11.63 -12.59
N SER A 512 4.25 12.90 -12.25
CA SER A 512 2.91 13.39 -11.90
C SER A 512 1.87 13.23 -13.04
N PRO A 513 0.61 12.87 -12.74
CA PRO A 513 -0.50 12.87 -13.68
C PRO A 513 -0.79 14.22 -14.34
N GLU A 514 -0.31 15.32 -13.77
CA GLU A 514 -0.53 16.69 -14.28
C GLU A 514 0.77 17.33 -14.80
N ALA A 515 1.85 16.54 -14.90
CA ALA A 515 3.16 17.04 -15.28
C ALA A 515 3.22 17.67 -16.69
N THR A 516 2.25 17.36 -17.56
CA THR A 516 2.13 17.95 -18.89
C THR A 516 0.66 18.24 -19.23
N ALA A 517 0.43 19.17 -20.16
CA ALA A 517 -0.91 19.50 -20.65
C ALA A 517 -1.66 18.28 -21.20
N GLU A 518 -0.95 17.41 -21.93
CA GLU A 518 -1.51 16.16 -22.47
C GLU A 518 -1.98 15.21 -21.35
N LYS A 519 -1.15 15.00 -20.32
CA LYS A 519 -1.54 14.14 -19.18
C LYS A 519 -2.73 14.72 -18.41
N ALA A 520 -2.78 16.04 -18.23
CA ALA A 520 -3.91 16.72 -17.60
C ALA A 520 -5.20 16.62 -18.44
N VAL A 521 -5.11 16.72 -19.78
CA VAL A 521 -6.25 16.51 -20.68
C VAL A 521 -6.77 15.08 -20.56
N ARG A 522 -5.89 14.07 -20.62
CA ARG A 522 -6.28 12.67 -20.46
C ARG A 522 -6.96 12.42 -19.11
N LEU A 523 -6.37 12.91 -18.01
CA LEU A 523 -6.94 12.74 -16.68
C LEU A 523 -8.36 13.32 -16.57
N ARG A 524 -8.61 14.49 -17.19
CA ARG A 524 -9.97 15.06 -17.28
C ARG A 524 -10.93 14.19 -18.09
N GLN A 525 -10.47 13.59 -19.19
CA GLN A 525 -11.29 12.70 -20.02
C GLN A 525 -11.65 11.40 -19.28
N GLU A 526 -10.66 10.78 -18.62
CA GLU A 526 -10.86 9.58 -17.80
C GLU A 526 -11.79 9.88 -16.62
N ALA A 527 -11.64 11.05 -15.98
CA ALA A 527 -12.56 11.48 -14.92
C ALA A 527 -13.99 11.70 -15.43
N ALA A 528 -14.16 12.34 -16.59
CA ALA A 528 -15.48 12.55 -17.19
C ALA A 528 -16.18 11.21 -17.51
N LEU A 529 -15.42 10.21 -18.00
CA LEU A 529 -15.94 8.86 -18.22
C LEU A 529 -16.39 8.20 -16.92
N MET A 530 -15.65 8.38 -15.82
CA MET A 530 -16.05 7.85 -14.51
C MET A 530 -17.33 8.52 -13.99
N HIS A 531 -17.48 9.82 -14.18
CA HIS A 531 -18.71 10.54 -13.81
C HIS A 531 -19.92 10.07 -14.62
N ASP A 532 -19.76 9.90 -15.93
CA ASP A 532 -20.81 9.40 -16.82
C ASP A 532 -21.28 7.99 -16.41
N ARG A 533 -20.34 7.08 -16.12
CA ARG A 533 -20.66 5.69 -15.77
C ARG A 533 -21.13 5.50 -14.34
N TRP A 534 -20.50 6.21 -13.40
CA TRP A 534 -20.57 5.88 -11.96
C TRP A 534 -21.09 7.02 -11.10
N GLY A 535 -21.54 8.14 -11.66
CA GLY A 535 -21.90 9.36 -10.91
C GLY A 535 -22.76 9.14 -9.67
N ALA A 536 -23.78 8.26 -9.74
CA ALA A 536 -24.62 7.91 -8.60
C ALA A 536 -23.84 7.23 -7.45
N ARG A 537 -22.91 6.32 -7.78
CA ARG A 537 -22.02 5.67 -6.80
C ARG A 537 -20.96 6.63 -6.27
N LEU A 538 -20.42 7.50 -7.14
CA LEU A 538 -19.45 8.52 -6.73
C LEU A 538 -20.03 9.50 -5.70
N ALA A 539 -21.31 9.85 -5.84
CA ALA A 539 -21.99 10.74 -4.91
C ALA A 539 -22.34 10.09 -3.55
N ALA A 540 -22.36 8.75 -3.47
CA ALA A 540 -22.89 8.01 -2.33
C ALA A 540 -22.07 6.77 -1.98
N ASP A 541 -20.77 6.95 -1.72
CA ASP A 541 -19.91 5.86 -1.23
C ASP A 541 -20.46 5.28 0.09
N PRO A 542 -20.79 3.97 0.14
CA PRO A 542 -21.29 3.32 1.36
C PRO A 542 -20.24 3.25 2.48
N TYR A 543 -18.95 3.25 2.14
CA TYR A 543 -17.84 3.07 3.08
C TYR A 543 -17.10 4.39 3.40
N TYR A 544 -17.62 5.52 2.93
CA TYR A 544 -17.14 6.86 3.29
C TYR A 544 -18.27 7.74 3.83
N HIS A 545 -18.17 8.11 5.10
CA HIS A 545 -19.28 8.73 5.82
C HIS A 545 -19.63 10.13 5.26
N PRO A 546 -20.93 10.48 5.08
CA PRO A 546 -21.36 11.75 4.48
C PRO A 546 -21.00 13.00 5.29
N ALA A 547 -20.68 12.87 6.58
CA ALA A 547 -20.18 13.99 7.38
C ALA A 547 -18.70 14.33 7.10
N LEU A 548 -17.96 13.46 6.41
CA LEU A 548 -16.53 13.64 6.16
C LEU A 548 -16.30 14.38 4.85
N SER A 549 -15.34 15.30 4.79
CA SER A 549 -15.06 16.10 3.61
C SER A 549 -14.67 15.25 2.40
N LEU A 550 -15.17 15.61 1.21
CA LEU A 550 -14.63 15.09 -0.07
C LEU A 550 -13.48 15.95 -0.61
N GLU A 551 -13.17 17.05 0.07
CA GLU A 551 -12.09 17.95 -0.27
C GLU A 551 -10.78 17.47 0.35
N GLY A 552 -9.90 16.99 -0.51
CA GLY A 552 -8.61 16.43 -0.10
C GLY A 552 -8.73 15.06 0.56
N GLU A 553 -7.59 14.42 0.78
CA GLU A 553 -7.53 13.00 1.20
C GLU A 553 -7.42 12.82 2.72
N ARG A 554 -7.73 13.87 3.49
CA ARG A 554 -7.68 13.88 4.94
C ARG A 554 -8.99 13.34 5.52
N TRP A 555 -8.89 12.70 6.68
CA TRP A 555 -10.07 12.32 7.45
C TRP A 555 -10.54 13.49 8.31
N ALA A 556 -11.41 14.33 7.77
CA ALA A 556 -11.91 15.55 8.41
C ALA A 556 -13.41 15.73 8.17
N LEU A 557 -14.09 16.53 9.01
CA LEU A 557 -15.48 16.92 8.77
C LEU A 557 -15.59 17.80 7.51
N GLY A 558 -16.66 17.57 6.74
CA GLY A 558 -17.09 18.49 5.69
C GLY A 558 -17.83 19.70 6.26
N GLU A 559 -18.10 20.69 5.43
CA GLU A 559 -18.88 21.86 5.84
C GLU A 559 -20.33 21.50 6.20
N GLU A 560 -20.92 20.58 5.42
CA GLU A 560 -22.30 20.11 5.51
C GLU A 560 -22.39 18.58 5.51
N LEU A 561 -23.55 18.06 5.94
CA LEU A 561 -23.88 16.64 5.85
C LEU A 561 -24.47 16.33 4.47
N ARG A 562 -23.73 15.61 3.62
CA ARG A 562 -24.12 15.40 2.21
C ARG A 562 -25.43 14.62 2.00
N SER A 563 -25.70 13.61 2.82
CA SER A 563 -26.91 12.79 2.70
C SER A 563 -27.21 12.06 4.00
N THR A 564 -28.48 12.08 4.39
CA THR A 564 -29.04 11.42 5.58
C THR A 564 -29.83 10.15 5.26
N ALA A 565 -29.94 9.81 3.97
CA ALA A 565 -30.68 8.63 3.54
C ALA A 565 -30.09 7.36 4.16
N PRO A 566 -30.92 6.44 4.69
CA PRO A 566 -30.44 5.15 5.16
C PRO A 566 -29.67 4.40 4.07
N ARG A 567 -28.54 3.78 4.44
CA ARG A 567 -27.62 3.09 3.51
C ARG A 567 -27.53 1.60 3.79
#